data_AF-A0A7X4IZT8-F1
#
_entry.id   AF-A0A7X4IZT8-F1
#
_cell.length_a   1.000
_cell.length_b   1.000
_cell.length_c   1.000
_cell.angle_alpha   90.00
_cell.angle_beta   90.00
_cell.angle_gamma   90.00
#
_symmetry.space_group_name_H-M   'P 1'
#
loop_
_entity.id
_entity.type
_entity.pdbx_description
1 polymer ?
#
loop_
_entity_poly.entity_id
_entity_poly.type
_entity_poly.pdbx_seq_one_letter_code
_entity_poly.pdbx_strand_id
1 'polypeptide(L)'
;MASSIRAAAVEYGWDAERVSRVLASLDQLAFEFSVDVVPAVPAGDHYGIPDLGVNPSGLRIRSGTWEITSPVELTRLTAERNRDPQIGGIGAFVRAVKTLKQIKAHHLPDSKPSSLYYEFILHEGFAAGRVRGGSWADLTASALSYVAGRLGTVEEYPVCDPVLGTAYRPGPQQSEIGWALARFDDLARRARWAAETTDRCQAAITWRHIFGSNGRYDELFPLPPGCRGTGVAMGAAAVNVSSGGTQERSFGSR
;
A
#
# COMPACT_ATOMS: atom_id res chain seq x y z
N MET A 1 1.33 -2.00 -8.84
CA MET A 1 1.67 -3.12 -7.96
C MET A 1 2.80 -3.95 -8.57
N ALA A 2 2.54 -4.72 -9.64
CA ALA A 2 3.54 -5.56 -10.32
C ALA A 2 4.91 -4.91 -10.61
N SER A 3 4.94 -3.66 -11.10
CA SER A 3 6.20 -2.96 -11.40
C SER A 3 6.87 -2.30 -10.19
N SER A 4 6.12 -1.96 -9.14
CA SER A 4 6.70 -1.48 -7.87
C SER A 4 7.33 -2.64 -7.10
N ILE A 5 6.68 -3.81 -7.13
CA ILE A 5 7.23 -5.06 -6.61
C ILE A 5 8.48 -5.46 -7.40
N ARG A 6 8.48 -5.34 -8.74
CA ARG A 6 9.70 -5.55 -9.55
C ARG A 6 10.81 -4.56 -9.25
N ALA A 7 10.50 -3.28 -9.07
CA ALA A 7 11.51 -2.26 -8.79
C ALA A 7 12.17 -2.50 -7.42
N ALA A 8 11.38 -2.75 -6.37
CA ALA A 8 11.90 -3.14 -5.06
C ALA A 8 12.68 -4.47 -5.14
N ALA A 9 12.22 -5.43 -5.95
CA ALA A 9 12.94 -6.68 -6.18
C ALA A 9 14.33 -6.47 -6.75
N VAL A 10 14.47 -5.58 -7.73
CA VAL A 10 15.77 -5.24 -8.32
C VAL A 10 16.65 -4.51 -7.32
N GLU A 11 16.08 -3.52 -6.61
CA GLU A 11 16.79 -2.68 -5.63
C GLU A 11 17.40 -3.50 -4.48
N TYR A 12 16.71 -4.54 -4.01
CA TYR A 12 17.13 -5.36 -2.87
C TYR A 12 17.66 -6.75 -3.27
N GLY A 13 17.92 -6.99 -4.55
CA GLY A 13 18.56 -8.21 -5.06
C GLY A 13 17.71 -9.49 -4.92
N TRP A 14 16.40 -9.40 -5.20
CA TRP A 14 15.50 -10.55 -5.15
C TRP A 14 15.55 -11.38 -6.42
N ASP A 15 15.18 -12.66 -6.30
CA ASP A 15 15.14 -13.62 -7.41
C ASP A 15 14.06 -13.25 -8.45
N ALA A 16 14.52 -12.93 -9.67
CA ALA A 16 13.67 -12.46 -10.76
C ALA A 16 12.65 -13.52 -11.23
N GLU A 17 12.97 -14.80 -11.06
CA GLU A 17 12.15 -15.93 -11.51
C GLU A 17 10.95 -16.15 -10.58
N ARG A 18 11.16 -16.02 -9.26
CA ARG A 18 10.09 -16.05 -8.26
C ARG A 18 9.16 -14.83 -8.38
N VAL A 19 9.71 -13.64 -8.62
CA VAL A 19 8.92 -12.44 -8.91
C VAL A 19 8.08 -12.63 -10.17
N SER A 20 8.66 -13.18 -11.23
CA SER A 20 7.94 -13.45 -12.49
C SER A 20 6.84 -14.50 -12.35
N ARG A 21 7.02 -15.55 -11.54
CA ARG A 21 5.96 -16.54 -11.23
C ARG A 21 4.76 -15.93 -10.51
N VAL A 22 5.02 -15.11 -9.50
CA VAL A 22 3.98 -14.38 -8.76
C VAL A 22 3.17 -13.49 -9.71
N LEU A 23 3.83 -12.92 -10.71
CA LEU A 23 3.22 -12.04 -11.70
C LEU A 23 2.49 -12.81 -12.81
N ALA A 24 3.02 -13.94 -13.28
CA ALA A 24 2.38 -14.77 -14.30
C ALA A 24 1.10 -15.45 -13.79
N SER A 25 1.03 -15.76 -12.49
CA SER A 25 -0.23 -16.21 -11.89
C SER A 25 -1.27 -15.09 -11.78
N LEU A 26 -0.90 -13.81 -11.97
CA LEU A 26 -1.83 -12.66 -12.01
C LEU A 26 -2.88 -12.78 -13.11
N ASP A 27 -2.52 -13.36 -14.25
CA ASP A 27 -3.33 -13.34 -15.47
C ASP A 27 -4.35 -14.49 -15.57
N GLN A 28 -4.32 -15.50 -14.68
CA GLN A 28 -5.05 -16.77 -14.89
C GLN A 28 -6.27 -17.06 -13.98
N LEU A 29 -6.72 -16.19 -13.09
CA LEU A 29 -7.69 -16.60 -12.05
C LEU A 29 -8.95 -15.74 -11.93
N ALA A 30 -10.06 -16.44 -11.69
CA ALA A 30 -11.41 -15.92 -11.53
C ALA A 30 -11.46 -14.71 -10.59
N PHE A 31 -11.89 -13.58 -11.15
CA PHE A 31 -12.00 -12.32 -10.44
C PHE A 31 -13.34 -12.26 -9.72
N GLU A 32 -13.32 -12.05 -8.40
CA GLU A 32 -14.43 -11.41 -7.72
C GLU A 32 -14.43 -9.94 -8.17
N PHE A 33 -15.14 -9.67 -9.25
CA PHE A 33 -15.19 -8.39 -9.94
C PHE A 33 -16.58 -7.79 -9.72
N SER A 34 -16.62 -6.64 -9.05
CA SER A 34 -17.82 -5.83 -8.92
C SER A 34 -17.73 -4.58 -9.79
N VAL A 35 -18.88 -4.14 -10.30
CA VAL A 35 -19.02 -2.87 -11.01
C VAL A 35 -19.99 -1.99 -10.23
N ASP A 36 -19.50 -0.85 -9.76
CA ASP A 36 -20.36 0.17 -9.16
C ASP A 36 -20.91 1.08 -10.27
N VAL A 37 -22.20 0.93 -10.57
CA VAL A 37 -22.92 1.80 -11.51
C VAL A 37 -23.62 2.89 -10.72
N VAL A 38 -23.11 4.12 -10.83
CA VAL A 38 -23.69 5.31 -10.17
C VAL A 38 -24.37 6.18 -11.23
N PRO A 39 -25.71 6.38 -11.16
CA PRO A 39 -26.40 7.33 -12.04
C PRO A 39 -25.81 8.73 -11.88
N ALA A 40 -25.68 9.47 -12.98
CA ALA A 40 -25.17 10.83 -12.97
C ALA A 40 -26.02 11.73 -13.86
N VAL A 41 -26.16 13.00 -13.46
CA VAL A 41 -26.82 14.06 -14.25
C VAL A 41 -25.87 15.23 -14.47
N PRO A 42 -26.00 15.99 -15.57
CA PRO A 42 -25.23 17.23 -15.74
C PRO A 42 -25.50 18.23 -14.62
N ALA A 43 -24.45 18.86 -14.10
CA ALA A 43 -24.52 19.90 -13.08
C ALA A 43 -23.45 20.97 -13.32
N GLY A 44 -23.74 21.90 -14.25
CA GLY A 44 -22.74 22.85 -14.76
C GLY A 44 -21.61 22.12 -15.48
N ASP A 45 -20.37 22.44 -15.14
CA ASP A 45 -19.15 21.76 -15.64
C ASP A 45 -18.83 20.46 -14.88
N HIS A 46 -19.75 20.01 -14.03
CA HIS A 46 -19.61 18.85 -13.15
C HIS A 46 -20.79 17.89 -13.31
N TYR A 47 -20.80 16.84 -12.49
CA TYR A 47 -21.86 15.84 -12.46
C TYR A 47 -22.52 15.84 -11.09
N GLY A 48 -23.84 15.72 -11.06
CA GLY A 48 -24.60 15.37 -9.86
C GLY A 48 -24.75 13.86 -9.78
N ILE A 49 -24.40 13.25 -8.65
CA ILE A 49 -24.73 11.86 -8.32
C ILE A 49 -25.74 11.80 -7.16
N PRO A 50 -26.57 10.76 -7.04
CA PRO A 50 -27.52 10.65 -5.94
C PRO A 50 -26.79 10.63 -4.60
N ASP A 51 -27.17 11.53 -3.71
CA ASP A 51 -26.75 11.44 -2.32
C ASP A 51 -27.48 10.27 -1.64
N LEU A 52 -26.71 9.46 -0.92
CA LEU A 52 -27.16 8.22 -0.30
C LEU A 52 -27.11 8.37 1.21
N GLY A 53 -28.29 8.40 1.83
CA GLY A 53 -28.44 8.22 3.26
C GLY A 53 -28.44 6.75 3.65
N VAL A 54 -28.45 6.50 4.95
CA VAL A 54 -28.67 5.18 5.54
C VAL A 54 -29.93 5.26 6.39
N ASN A 55 -30.87 4.34 6.17
CA ASN A 55 -32.09 4.29 6.98
C ASN A 55 -31.82 3.58 8.34
N PRO A 56 -32.77 3.56 9.29
CA PRO A 56 -32.58 2.88 10.58
C PRO A 56 -32.29 1.37 10.49
N SER A 57 -32.57 0.74 9.36
CA SER A 57 -32.27 -0.68 9.12
C SER A 57 -30.90 -0.91 8.46
N GLY A 58 -30.08 0.13 8.29
CA GLY A 58 -28.75 0.04 7.67
C GLY A 58 -28.77 -0.02 6.14
N LEU A 59 -29.92 0.13 5.49
CA LEU A 59 -30.03 0.13 4.03
C LEU A 59 -29.71 1.51 3.46
N ARG A 60 -28.93 1.53 2.36
CA ARG A 60 -28.68 2.75 1.60
C ARG A 60 -29.97 3.20 0.91
N ILE A 61 -30.39 4.42 1.20
CA ILE A 61 -31.58 5.05 0.60
C ILE A 61 -31.19 6.36 -0.05
N ARG A 62 -31.87 6.75 -1.13
CA ARG A 62 -31.67 8.07 -1.72
C ARG A 62 -32.16 9.12 -0.73
N SER A 63 -31.35 10.12 -0.43
CA SER A 63 -31.75 11.26 0.41
C SER A 63 -32.71 12.22 -0.31
N GLY A 64 -32.77 12.12 -1.65
CA GLY A 64 -33.56 13.02 -2.51
C GLY A 64 -32.76 14.23 -3.01
N THR A 65 -31.48 14.34 -2.66
CA THR A 65 -30.56 15.40 -3.12
C THR A 65 -29.50 14.84 -4.06
N TRP A 66 -28.77 15.76 -4.71
CA TRP A 66 -27.64 15.46 -5.59
C TRP A 66 -26.35 15.95 -4.93
N GLU A 67 -25.32 15.11 -4.94
CA GLU A 67 -23.95 15.47 -4.58
C GLU A 67 -23.16 15.79 -5.85
N ILE A 68 -22.45 16.92 -5.84
CA ILE A 68 -21.63 17.35 -6.98
C ILE A 68 -20.29 16.60 -6.96
N THR A 69 -19.83 16.14 -8.12
CA THR A 69 -18.55 15.48 -8.32
C THR A 69 -18.00 15.74 -9.73
N SER A 70 -16.70 15.53 -9.93
CA SER A 70 -16.07 15.63 -11.25
C SER A 70 -15.04 14.50 -11.46
N PRO A 71 -15.49 13.28 -11.83
CA PRO A 71 -14.59 12.16 -12.08
C PRO A 71 -13.62 12.43 -13.24
N VAL A 72 -14.02 13.25 -14.21
CA VAL A 72 -13.18 13.65 -15.35
C VAL A 72 -12.00 14.49 -14.87
N GLU A 73 -12.25 15.52 -14.06
CA GLU A 73 -11.17 16.35 -13.53
C GLU A 73 -10.31 15.62 -12.50
N LEU A 74 -10.89 14.77 -11.65
CA LEU A 74 -10.11 13.90 -10.76
C LEU A 74 -9.16 12.99 -11.54
N THR A 75 -9.61 12.44 -12.67
CA THR A 75 -8.76 11.64 -13.57
C THR A 75 -7.64 12.49 -14.18
N ARG A 76 -7.95 13.71 -14.62
CA ARG A 76 -6.96 14.66 -15.16
C ARG A 76 -5.90 15.03 -14.12
N LEU A 77 -6.31 15.40 -12.90
CA LEU A 77 -5.43 15.72 -11.78
C LEU A 77 -4.55 14.52 -11.40
N THR A 78 -5.11 13.32 -11.38
CA THR A 78 -4.35 12.09 -11.14
C THR A 78 -3.27 11.88 -12.20
N ALA A 79 -3.62 12.04 -13.48
CA ALA A 79 -2.68 11.89 -14.58
C ALA A 79 -1.57 12.96 -14.52
N GLU A 80 -1.93 14.20 -14.23
CA GLU A 80 -0.99 15.31 -14.05
C GLU A 80 -0.04 15.05 -12.89
N ARG A 81 -0.59 14.72 -11.71
CA ARG A 81 0.17 14.45 -10.50
C ARG A 81 1.09 13.24 -10.64
N ASN A 82 0.74 12.29 -11.51
CA ASN A 82 1.57 11.12 -11.76
C ASN A 82 2.73 11.38 -12.71
N ARG A 83 2.85 12.55 -13.34
CA ARG A 83 3.99 12.86 -14.20
C ARG A 83 5.27 13.10 -13.40
N ASP A 84 5.14 13.70 -12.22
CA ASP A 84 6.25 14.08 -11.33
C ASP A 84 5.79 14.07 -9.85
N PRO A 85 6.56 13.49 -8.91
CA PRO A 85 7.88 12.88 -9.06
C PRO A 85 7.86 11.51 -9.75
N GLN A 86 9.02 11.12 -10.28
CA GLN A 86 9.27 9.80 -10.85
C GLN A 86 10.33 9.05 -10.05
N ILE A 87 10.17 7.74 -9.92
CA ILE A 87 11.19 6.84 -9.36
C ILE A 87 11.55 5.83 -10.45
N GLY A 88 12.79 5.87 -10.93
CA GLY A 88 13.25 5.04 -12.04
C GLY A 88 12.48 5.27 -13.35
N GLY A 89 12.14 6.53 -13.66
CA GLY A 89 11.37 6.90 -14.87
C GLY A 89 9.87 6.57 -14.79
N ILE A 90 9.38 6.21 -13.61
CA ILE A 90 8.00 5.76 -13.41
C ILE A 90 7.28 6.74 -12.48
N GLY A 91 6.13 7.22 -12.92
CA GLY A 91 5.24 8.09 -12.13
C GLY A 91 4.92 7.54 -10.75
N ALA A 92 5.18 8.36 -9.73
CA ALA A 92 5.13 7.94 -8.34
C ALA A 92 3.73 7.99 -7.72
N PHE A 93 2.91 8.99 -8.07
CA PHE A 93 1.64 9.28 -7.39
C PHE A 93 0.67 8.10 -7.38
N VAL A 94 0.32 7.57 -8.56
CA VAL A 94 -0.64 6.46 -8.70
C VAL A 94 -0.13 5.21 -7.97
N ARG A 95 1.19 5.03 -7.90
CA ARG A 95 1.79 3.90 -7.18
C ARG A 95 1.74 4.09 -5.69
N ALA A 96 2.05 5.28 -5.18
CA ALA A 96 1.88 5.61 -3.78
C ALA A 96 0.42 5.41 -3.34
N VAL A 97 -0.55 5.87 -4.14
CA VAL A 97 -1.99 5.64 -3.89
C VAL A 97 -2.32 4.16 -3.85
N LYS A 98 -1.89 3.37 -4.85
CA LYS A 98 -2.15 1.91 -4.87
C LYS A 98 -1.49 1.18 -3.69
N THR A 99 -0.28 1.59 -3.32
CA THR A 99 0.45 1.06 -2.15
C THR A 99 -0.31 1.38 -0.87
N LEU A 100 -0.74 2.63 -0.68
CA LEU A 100 -1.48 3.04 0.51
C LEU A 100 -2.83 2.33 0.61
N LYS A 101 -3.54 2.14 -0.51
CA LYS A 101 -4.79 1.36 -0.57
C LYS A 101 -4.58 -0.10 -0.15
N GLN A 102 -3.48 -0.73 -0.59
CA GLN A 102 -3.11 -2.07 -0.17
C GLN A 102 -2.83 -2.13 1.35
N ILE A 103 -2.01 -1.21 1.86
CA ILE A 103 -1.69 -1.13 3.29
C ILE A 103 -2.97 -0.91 4.12
N LYS A 104 -3.84 0.01 3.69
CA LYS A 104 -5.15 0.25 4.31
C LYS A 104 -6.02 -1.01 4.29
N ALA A 105 -6.13 -1.70 3.16
CA ALA A 105 -6.96 -2.90 3.05
C ALA A 105 -6.53 -3.99 4.03
N HIS A 106 -5.23 -4.15 4.26
CA HIS A 106 -4.72 -5.12 5.23
C HIS A 106 -4.88 -4.67 6.68
N HIS A 107 -4.51 -3.42 7.00
CA HIS A 107 -4.45 -2.95 8.40
C HIS A 107 -5.75 -2.35 8.92
N LEU A 108 -6.62 -1.91 8.02
CA LEU A 108 -7.91 -1.26 8.28
C LEU A 108 -9.01 -1.82 7.36
N PRO A 109 -9.24 -3.16 7.37
CA PRO A 109 -10.21 -3.82 6.49
C PRO A 109 -11.62 -3.28 6.77
N ASP A 110 -12.37 -3.02 5.68
CA ASP A 110 -13.77 -2.54 5.68
C ASP A 110 -14.06 -1.31 6.55
N SER A 111 -13.01 -0.62 6.98
CA SER A 111 -13.10 0.53 7.90
C SER A 111 -12.96 1.84 7.14
N LYS A 112 -13.63 2.87 7.64
CA LYS A 112 -13.39 4.26 7.24
C LYS A 112 -12.10 4.79 7.88
N PRO A 113 -11.52 5.89 7.38
CA PRO A 113 -11.89 6.61 6.15
C PRO A 113 -11.81 5.77 4.86
N SER A 114 -12.51 6.20 3.81
CA SER A 114 -12.51 5.48 2.52
C SER A 114 -11.14 5.56 1.84
N SER A 115 -10.87 4.65 0.89
CA SER A 115 -9.66 4.70 0.07
C SER A 115 -9.51 6.00 -0.74
N LEU A 116 -10.62 6.66 -1.11
CA LEU A 116 -10.60 7.95 -1.79
C LEU A 116 -10.17 9.09 -0.86
N TYR A 117 -10.55 9.03 0.41
CA TYR A 117 -10.10 10.01 1.42
C TYR A 117 -8.57 10.02 1.56
N TYR A 118 -7.96 8.84 1.62
CA TYR A 118 -6.50 8.71 1.65
C TYR A 118 -5.82 9.16 0.34
N GLU A 119 -6.49 9.00 -0.80
CA GLU A 119 -6.00 9.49 -2.07
C GLU A 119 -5.99 11.03 -2.12
N PHE A 120 -6.98 11.69 -1.53
CA PHE A 120 -6.98 13.15 -1.41
C PHE A 120 -5.89 13.65 -0.46
N ILE A 121 -5.69 12.98 0.68
CA ILE A 121 -4.54 13.25 1.56
C ILE A 121 -3.22 13.13 0.77
N LEU A 122 -3.02 12.04 0.02
CA LEU A 122 -1.81 11.92 -0.79
C LEU A 122 -1.72 13.00 -1.87
N HIS A 123 -2.83 13.37 -2.51
CA HIS A 123 -2.84 14.44 -3.49
C HIS A 123 -2.36 15.75 -2.88
N GLU A 124 -2.87 16.14 -1.70
CA GLU A 124 -2.39 17.30 -0.93
C GLU A 124 -0.89 17.19 -0.63
N GLY A 125 -0.44 16.03 -0.16
CA GLY A 125 0.95 15.80 0.24
C GLY A 125 1.94 15.88 -0.92
N PHE A 126 1.61 15.31 -2.07
CA PHE A 126 2.41 15.44 -3.28
C PHE A 126 2.33 16.87 -3.85
N ALA A 127 1.16 17.52 -3.81
CA ALA A 127 0.99 18.90 -4.24
C ALA A 127 1.86 19.88 -3.44
N ALA A 128 1.99 19.65 -2.14
CA ALA A 128 2.82 20.45 -1.25
C ALA A 128 4.31 20.03 -1.23
N GLY A 129 4.72 19.04 -2.03
CA GLY A 129 6.08 18.49 -2.01
C GLY A 129 6.49 17.84 -0.68
N ARG A 130 5.50 17.48 0.17
CA ARG A 130 5.70 16.88 1.50
C ARG A 130 5.78 15.35 1.45
N VAL A 131 5.21 14.74 0.41
CA VAL A 131 5.43 13.33 0.08
C VAL A 131 6.50 13.24 -0.99
N ARG A 132 7.67 12.69 -0.63
CA ARG A 132 8.86 12.65 -1.49
C ARG A 132 9.78 11.48 -1.11
N GLY A 133 10.64 11.06 -2.03
CA GLY A 133 11.63 10.00 -1.78
C GLY A 133 12.43 9.69 -3.03
N GLY A 134 13.68 9.26 -2.86
CA GLY A 134 14.55 8.81 -3.96
C GLY A 134 14.32 7.35 -4.35
N SER A 135 13.79 6.54 -3.42
CA SER A 135 13.45 5.14 -3.60
C SER A 135 11.96 4.88 -3.30
N TRP A 136 11.46 3.69 -3.66
CA TRP A 136 10.10 3.29 -3.30
C TRP A 136 9.94 3.12 -1.79
N ALA A 137 11.00 2.71 -1.09
CA ALA A 137 11.02 2.60 0.37
C ALA A 137 10.87 3.98 1.02
N ASP A 138 11.69 4.95 0.61
CA ASP A 138 11.63 6.33 1.12
C ASP A 138 10.29 6.98 0.82
N LEU A 139 9.78 6.82 -0.41
CA LEU A 139 8.50 7.39 -0.80
C LEU A 139 7.35 6.78 0.03
N THR A 140 7.38 5.47 0.26
CA THR A 140 6.35 4.80 1.08
C THR A 140 6.44 5.26 2.53
N ALA A 141 7.64 5.36 3.10
CA ALA A 141 7.83 5.87 4.46
C ALA A 141 7.38 7.33 4.59
N SER A 142 7.70 8.18 3.60
CA SER A 142 7.26 9.58 3.54
C SER A 142 5.75 9.68 3.41
N ALA A 143 5.12 8.88 2.55
CA ALA A 143 3.67 8.84 2.36
C ALA A 143 2.94 8.44 3.65
N LEU A 144 3.38 7.37 4.32
CA LEU A 144 2.78 6.93 5.59
C LEU A 144 2.94 7.99 6.68
N SER A 145 4.12 8.61 6.77
CA SER A 145 4.39 9.68 7.72
C SER A 145 3.49 10.90 7.48
N TYR A 146 3.33 11.29 6.21
CA TYR A 146 2.45 12.38 5.83
C TYR A 146 0.98 12.07 6.14
N VAL A 147 0.52 10.86 5.82
CA VAL A 147 -0.86 10.43 6.13
C VAL A 147 -1.12 10.47 7.63
N ALA A 148 -0.22 9.91 8.44
CA ALA A 148 -0.34 9.95 9.90
C ALA A 148 -0.40 11.40 10.42
N GLY A 149 0.55 12.24 10.02
CA GLY A 149 0.56 13.65 10.42
C GLY A 149 -0.70 14.40 9.96
N ARG A 150 -1.18 14.12 8.74
CA ARG A 150 -2.37 14.75 8.18
C ARG A 150 -3.62 14.35 8.95
N LEU A 151 -3.80 13.06 9.25
CA LEU A 151 -4.92 12.55 10.06
C LEU A 151 -4.99 13.23 11.43
N GLY A 152 -3.85 13.56 12.04
CA GLY A 152 -3.80 14.29 13.32
C GLY A 152 -4.27 15.76 13.25
N THR A 153 -4.55 16.29 12.05
CA THR A 153 -4.92 17.70 11.85
C THR A 153 -6.29 17.87 11.18
N VAL A 154 -7.01 16.79 10.88
CA VAL A 154 -8.23 16.86 10.05
C VAL A 154 -9.43 17.53 10.73
N GLU A 155 -9.42 17.61 12.06
CA GLU A 155 -10.47 18.29 12.84
C GLU A 155 -10.39 19.81 12.67
N GLU A 156 -9.17 20.37 12.69
CA GLU A 156 -8.94 21.80 12.47
C GLU A 156 -8.89 22.15 10.97
N TYR A 157 -8.28 21.26 10.17
CA TYR A 157 -8.09 21.44 8.73
C TYR A 157 -8.69 20.25 7.97
N PRO A 158 -9.98 20.29 7.57
CA PRO A 158 -10.60 19.19 6.84
C PRO A 158 -9.87 18.82 5.55
N VAL A 159 -9.92 17.55 5.16
CA VAL A 159 -9.45 17.11 3.84
C VAL A 159 -10.45 17.57 2.80
N CYS A 160 -9.98 18.22 1.73
CA CYS A 160 -10.84 18.75 0.68
C CYS A 160 -10.78 17.91 -0.59
N ASP A 161 -11.88 17.92 -1.33
CA ASP A 161 -11.90 17.47 -2.72
C ASP A 161 -11.00 18.40 -3.55
N PRO A 162 -9.98 17.87 -4.26
CA PRO A 162 -9.02 18.70 -4.97
C PRO A 162 -9.59 19.37 -6.23
N VAL A 163 -10.76 18.94 -6.72
CA VAL A 163 -11.47 19.60 -7.81
C VAL A 163 -12.43 20.65 -7.26
N LEU A 164 -13.25 20.28 -6.27
CA LEU A 164 -14.34 21.14 -5.79
C LEU A 164 -13.89 22.15 -4.73
N GLY A 165 -12.76 21.92 -4.08
CA GLY A 165 -12.27 22.76 -2.98
C GLY A 165 -13.12 22.68 -1.70
N THR A 166 -14.12 21.80 -1.67
CA THR A 166 -15.03 21.59 -0.54
C THR A 166 -14.54 20.43 0.33
N ALA A 167 -14.92 20.43 1.61
CA ALA A 167 -14.58 19.33 2.51
C ALA A 167 -15.14 17.99 2.02
N TYR A 168 -14.36 16.91 2.17
CA TYR A 168 -14.75 15.56 1.80
C TYR A 168 -16.05 15.12 2.49
N ARG A 169 -16.98 14.55 1.71
CA ARG A 169 -18.28 14.07 2.19
C ARG A 169 -18.60 12.66 1.69
N PRO A 170 -19.33 11.86 2.49
CA PRO A 170 -19.49 12.02 3.94
C PRO A 170 -18.12 11.90 4.64
N GLY A 171 -17.86 12.81 5.57
CA GLY A 171 -16.62 12.80 6.34
C GLY A 171 -16.54 11.59 7.28
N PRO A 172 -15.34 11.07 7.56
CA PRO A 172 -15.15 10.03 8.58
C PRO A 172 -15.49 10.56 9.98
N GLN A 173 -15.95 9.66 10.85
CA GLN A 173 -16.16 9.96 12.27
C GLN A 173 -14.83 10.16 13.00
N GLN A 174 -14.85 10.88 14.13
CA GLN A 174 -13.65 11.16 14.91
C GLN A 174 -12.98 9.88 15.45
N SER A 175 -13.79 8.86 15.81
CA SER A 175 -13.29 7.54 16.21
C SER A 175 -12.57 6.81 15.08
N GLU A 176 -13.10 6.89 13.85
CA GLU A 176 -12.50 6.32 12.64
C GLU A 176 -11.17 7.01 12.31
N ILE A 177 -11.10 8.34 12.46
CA ILE A 177 -9.86 9.11 12.33
C ILE A 177 -8.85 8.70 13.40
N GLY A 178 -9.24 8.64 14.67
CA GLY A 178 -8.34 8.28 15.76
C GLY A 178 -7.73 6.90 15.60
N TRP A 179 -8.53 5.91 15.17
CA TRP A 179 -8.05 4.56 14.92
C TRP A 179 -7.11 4.49 13.71
N ALA A 180 -7.46 5.15 12.61
CA ALA A 180 -6.59 5.25 11.44
C ALA A 180 -5.26 5.94 11.76
N LEU A 181 -5.29 7.05 12.51
CA LEU A 181 -4.12 7.79 12.93
C LEU A 181 -3.15 6.90 13.70
N ALA A 182 -3.62 6.23 14.75
CA ALA A 182 -2.78 5.36 15.57
C ALA A 182 -2.13 4.25 14.73
N ARG A 183 -2.86 3.67 13.78
CA ARG A 183 -2.32 2.63 12.89
C ARG A 183 -1.29 3.18 11.91
N PHE A 184 -1.59 4.29 11.23
CA PHE A 184 -0.67 4.86 10.25
C PHE A 184 0.58 5.45 10.90
N ASP A 185 0.49 5.97 12.11
CA ASP A 185 1.65 6.45 12.86
C ASP A 185 2.61 5.30 13.21
N ASP A 186 2.10 4.15 13.64
CA ASP A 186 2.93 2.95 13.87
C ASP A 186 3.59 2.45 12.57
N LEU A 187 2.81 2.34 11.49
CA LEU A 187 3.33 1.93 10.19
C LEU A 187 4.38 2.92 9.66
N ALA A 188 4.19 4.22 9.87
CA ALA A 188 5.14 5.25 9.47
C ALA A 188 6.47 5.11 10.22
N ARG A 189 6.45 4.87 11.54
CA ARG A 189 7.68 4.60 12.32
C ARG A 189 8.42 3.38 11.78
N ARG A 190 7.70 2.28 11.56
CA ARG A 190 8.27 1.04 11.01
C ARG A 190 8.86 1.24 9.64
N ALA A 191 8.17 1.96 8.76
CA ALA A 191 8.61 2.23 7.40
C ALA A 191 9.89 3.07 7.37
N ARG A 192 10.00 4.12 8.21
CA ARG A 192 11.22 4.92 8.34
C ARG A 192 12.40 4.06 8.80
N TRP A 193 12.22 3.31 9.88
CA TRP A 193 13.24 2.40 10.37
C TRP A 193 13.67 1.35 9.31
N ALA A 194 12.72 0.78 8.58
CA ALA A 194 12.99 -0.23 7.57
C ALA A 194 13.66 0.34 6.30
N ALA A 195 13.49 1.63 6.02
CA ALA A 195 14.19 2.33 4.95
C ALA A 195 15.65 2.65 5.33
N GLU A 196 15.92 2.90 6.62
CA GLU A 196 17.23 3.35 7.11
C GLU A 196 18.13 2.20 7.61
N THR A 197 17.55 1.07 8.03
CA THR A 197 18.31 -0.04 8.61
C THR A 197 19.22 -0.73 7.58
N THR A 198 20.42 -1.11 8.01
CA THR A 198 21.36 -1.91 7.20
C THR A 198 21.11 -3.41 7.32
N ASP A 199 20.29 -3.86 8.28
CA ASP A 199 19.91 -5.26 8.40
C ASP A 199 18.82 -5.60 7.37
N ARG A 200 19.25 -6.19 6.25
CA ARG A 200 18.37 -6.54 5.13
C ARG A 200 17.23 -7.48 5.52
N CYS A 201 17.45 -8.42 6.44
CA CYS A 201 16.42 -9.40 6.80
C CYS A 201 15.36 -8.78 7.72
N GLN A 202 15.79 -7.91 8.62
CA GLN A 202 14.93 -7.11 9.47
C GLN A 202 14.14 -6.04 8.69
N ALA A 203 14.76 -5.39 7.72
CA ALA A 203 14.06 -4.51 6.78
C ALA A 203 12.95 -5.28 6.05
N ALA A 204 13.28 -6.45 5.49
CA ALA A 204 12.35 -7.22 4.67
C ALA A 204 11.13 -7.72 5.45
N ILE A 205 11.31 -8.24 6.67
CA ILE A 205 10.16 -8.67 7.50
C ILE A 205 9.29 -7.48 7.89
N THR A 206 9.89 -6.31 8.10
CA THR A 206 9.14 -5.11 8.46
C THR A 206 8.33 -4.58 7.28
N TRP A 207 8.92 -4.53 6.08
CA TRP A 207 8.18 -4.20 4.87
C TRP A 207 7.06 -5.21 4.59
N ARG A 208 7.32 -6.50 4.78
CA ARG A 208 6.28 -7.53 4.72
C ARG A 208 5.12 -7.26 5.66
N HIS A 209 5.40 -6.91 6.92
CA HIS A 209 4.34 -6.55 7.86
C HIS A 209 3.57 -5.29 7.42
N ILE A 210 4.27 -4.28 6.90
CA ILE A 210 3.64 -3.03 6.42
C ILE A 210 2.70 -3.31 5.25
N PHE A 211 3.17 -4.00 4.21
CA PHE A 211 2.34 -4.32 3.04
C PHE A 211 1.26 -5.36 3.34
N GLY A 212 1.55 -6.24 4.30
CA GLY A 212 0.66 -7.28 4.76
C GLY A 212 0.37 -8.35 3.72
N SER A 213 -0.82 -8.90 3.85
CA SER A 213 -1.43 -9.88 2.96
C SER A 213 -2.55 -9.25 2.14
N ASN A 214 -3.05 -9.99 1.16
CA ASN A 214 -4.37 -9.73 0.57
C ASN A 214 -5.07 -11.07 0.29
N GLY A 215 -6.32 -11.03 -0.21
CA GLY A 215 -7.08 -12.26 -0.54
C GLY A 215 -6.42 -13.18 -1.58
N ARG A 216 -5.24 -12.80 -2.08
CA ARG A 216 -4.49 -13.49 -3.13
C ARG A 216 -3.15 -14.04 -2.66
N TYR A 217 -2.50 -13.38 -1.70
CA TYR A 217 -1.22 -13.80 -1.14
C TYR A 217 -1.23 -13.60 0.37
N ASP A 218 -0.86 -14.64 1.10
CA ASP A 218 -0.65 -14.58 2.54
C ASP A 218 0.43 -13.57 2.93
N GLU A 219 1.39 -13.31 2.03
CA GLU A 219 2.46 -12.33 2.24
C GLU A 219 2.83 -11.64 0.92
N LEU A 220 2.60 -10.33 0.81
CA LEU A 220 2.85 -9.59 -0.43
C LEU A 220 4.32 -9.27 -0.70
N PHE A 221 5.12 -9.24 0.36
CA PHE A 221 6.54 -8.94 0.26
C PHE A 221 7.35 -10.21 0.55
N PRO A 222 8.05 -10.78 -0.45
CA PRO A 222 8.88 -11.96 -0.23
C PRO A 222 10.12 -11.61 0.60
N LEU A 223 10.60 -12.55 1.40
CA LEU A 223 11.89 -12.40 2.08
C LEU A 223 13.04 -12.63 1.09
N PRO A 224 14.13 -11.84 1.19
CA PRO A 224 15.34 -12.07 0.43
C PRO A 224 15.95 -13.46 0.68
N PRO A 225 16.65 -14.06 -0.31
CA PRO A 225 17.39 -15.30 -0.10
C PRO A 225 18.38 -15.16 1.06
N GLY A 226 18.42 -16.13 1.96
CA GLY A 226 19.25 -16.03 3.17
C GLY A 226 18.57 -15.33 4.35
N CYS A 227 17.28 -15.01 4.28
CA CYS A 227 16.51 -14.50 5.42
C CYS A 227 15.47 -15.52 5.87
N ARG A 228 15.36 -15.74 7.19
CA ARG A 228 14.32 -16.58 7.81
C ARG A 228 13.02 -15.79 8.00
N GLY A 229 11.91 -16.51 8.16
CA GLY A 229 10.59 -15.95 8.49
C GLY A 229 10.54 -15.08 9.76
N THR A 230 11.58 -15.15 10.60
CA THR A 230 11.76 -14.34 11.82
C THR A 230 12.55 -13.03 11.59
N GLY A 231 13.00 -12.76 10.36
CA GLY A 231 13.82 -11.59 10.04
C GLY A 231 15.30 -11.76 10.38
N VAL A 232 15.74 -12.96 10.75
CA VAL A 232 17.15 -13.29 11.03
C VAL A 232 17.81 -13.89 9.79
N ALA A 233 19.09 -13.59 9.56
CA ALA A 233 19.87 -14.24 8.51
C ALA A 233 19.90 -15.77 8.71
N MET A 234 19.74 -16.52 7.63
CA MET A 234 20.08 -17.93 7.61
C MET A 234 21.59 -18.01 7.77
N GLY A 235 22.07 -18.47 8.94
CA GLY A 235 23.48 -18.75 9.12
C GLY A 235 23.95 -19.67 7.99
N ALA A 236 25.13 -19.38 7.42
CA ALA A 236 25.81 -20.32 6.55
C ALA A 236 25.81 -21.66 7.28
N ALA A 237 25.22 -22.71 6.69
CA ALA A 237 25.37 -24.03 7.25
C ALA A 237 26.88 -24.25 7.37
N ALA A 238 27.39 -24.35 8.60
CA ALA A 238 28.72 -24.87 8.81
C ALA A 238 28.68 -26.27 8.20
N VAL A 239 29.26 -26.41 7.02
CA VAL A 239 29.62 -27.72 6.50
C VAL A 239 30.61 -28.22 7.54
N ASN A 240 30.13 -29.05 8.46
CA ASN A 240 31.00 -29.93 9.21
C ASN A 240 31.64 -30.80 8.13
N VAL A 241 32.79 -30.37 7.63
CA VAL A 241 33.76 -31.26 7.03
C VAL A 241 34.22 -32.12 8.20
N SER A 242 33.40 -33.12 8.56
CA SER A 242 33.87 -34.24 9.35
C SER A 242 34.97 -34.86 8.50
N SER A 243 36.20 -34.50 8.83
CA SER A 243 37.41 -35.17 8.41
C SER A 243 37.13 -36.67 8.35
N GLY A 244 37.20 -37.24 7.14
CA GLY A 244 37.08 -38.67 6.93
C GLY A 244 38.11 -39.39 7.78
N GLY A 245 37.63 -40.01 8.85
CA GLY A 245 38.36 -41.05 9.57
C GLY A 245 38.17 -42.35 8.81
N THR A 246 39.12 -42.66 7.95
CA THR A 246 39.30 -43.98 7.33
C THR A 246 39.41 -45.01 8.46
N GLN A 247 38.36 -45.81 8.68
CA GLN A 247 38.49 -47.09 9.35
C GLN A 247 37.91 -48.15 8.43
N GLU A 248 38.80 -48.72 7.60
CA GLU A 248 38.59 -49.99 6.95
C GLU A 248 38.30 -51.05 8.03
N ARG A 249 37.12 -51.66 7.96
CA ARG A 249 36.89 -52.96 8.61
C ARG A 249 37.19 -54.05 7.60
N SER A 250 38.38 -54.62 7.75
CA SER A 250 38.82 -55.88 7.15
C SER A 250 37.80 -57.00 7.43
N PHE A 251 37.29 -57.64 6.38
CA PHE A 251 36.61 -58.93 6.47
C PHE A 251 37.67 -60.04 6.57
N GLY A 252 37.84 -60.59 7.77
CA GLY A 252 38.62 -61.80 7.99
C GLY A 252 37.74 -63.03 7.80
N SER A 253 38.09 -63.85 6.81
CA SER A 253 37.57 -65.19 6.58
C SER A 253 38.13 -66.21 7.58
N ARG A 254 37.25 -66.99 8.21
CA ARG A 254 37.39 -68.45 8.37
C ARG A 254 36.08 -69.06 8.86
#